data_AF-A0A968LF51-F1
#
_entry.id   AF-A0A968LF51-F1
#
_cell.length_a   1.000
_cell.length_b   1.000
_cell.length_c   1.000
_cell.angle_alpha   90.00
_cell.angle_beta   90.00
_cell.angle_gamma   90.00
#
_symmetry.space_group_name_H-M   'P 1'
#
loop_
_entity.id
_entity.type
_entity.pdbx_description
1 polymer ?
#
loop_
_entity_poly.entity_id
_entity_poly.type
_entity_poly.pdbx_seq_one_letter_code
_entity_poly.pdbx_strand_id
1 'polypeptide(L)' 'MPEEQKTRLAQQIVKDVVDILQCEEKVVSVVIEDVKPEDWPEKVYRPDILDKQEKLYKKPGYNPFA' A
#
# COMPACT_ATOMS: atom_id res chain seq x y z
N MET A 1 -12.89 -4.02 -4.24
CA MET A 1 -12.31 -5.35 -4.56
C MET A 1 -13.00 -6.44 -3.72
N PRO A 2 -13.21 -7.69 -4.20
CA PRO A 2 -13.77 -8.76 -3.37
C PRO A 2 -12.92 -9.09 -2.14
N GLU A 3 -13.56 -9.43 -1.01
CA GLU A 3 -12.88 -9.67 0.27
C GLU A 3 -11.93 -10.90 0.26
N GLU A 4 -12.24 -11.91 -0.55
CA GLU A 4 -11.34 -13.06 -0.74
C GLU A 4 -10.01 -12.65 -1.38
N GLN A 5 -10.06 -11.73 -2.37
CA GLN A 5 -8.85 -11.20 -3.01
C GLN A 5 -8.03 -10.36 -2.03
N LYS A 6 -8.69 -9.54 -1.18
CA LYS A 6 -8.02 -8.78 -0.11
C LYS A 6 -7.30 -9.70 0.87
N THR A 7 -7.97 -10.75 1.31
CA THR A 7 -7.43 -11.74 2.26
C THR A 7 -6.20 -12.43 1.68
N ARG A 8 -6.31 -12.91 0.43
CA ARG A 8 -5.18 -13.56 -0.26
C ARG A 8 -4.00 -12.61 -0.46
N LEU A 9 -4.25 -11.36 -0.85
CA LEU A 9 -3.19 -10.36 -1.02
C LEU A 9 -2.48 -10.06 0.30
N ALA A 10 -3.24 -9.85 1.39
CA ALA A 10 -2.67 -9.60 2.71
C ALA A 10 -1.77 -10.75 3.18
N GLN A 11 -2.20 -12.00 3.00
CA GLN A 11 -1.40 -13.19 3.34
C GLN A 11 -0.07 -13.24 2.59
N GLN A 12 -0.05 -12.90 1.30
CA GLN A 12 1.19 -12.90 0.51
C GLN A 12 2.14 -11.77 0.95
N ILE A 13 1.62 -10.57 1.20
CA ILE A 13 2.42 -9.45 1.72
C ILE A 13 3.05 -9.82 3.07
N VAL A 14 2.27 -10.38 3.99
CA VAL A 14 2.76 -10.80 5.32
C VAL A 14 3.86 -11.84 5.18
N LYS A 15 3.67 -12.83 4.31
CA LYS A 15 4.68 -13.86 4.04
C LYS A 15 5.99 -13.24 3.55
N ASP A 16 5.95 -12.36 2.56
CA ASP A 16 7.15 -11.72 2.02
C ASP A 16 7.86 -10.85 3.08
N VAL A 17 7.10 -10.12 3.91
CA VAL A 17 7.65 -9.31 5.00
C VAL A 17 8.38 -10.18 6.03
N VAL A 18 7.74 -11.27 6.48
CA VAL A 18 8.33 -12.23 7.43
C VAL A 18 9.58 -12.87 6.84
N ASP A 19 9.53 -13.32 5.59
CA ASP A 19 10.64 -13.98 4.91
C ASP A 19 11.84 -13.04 4.70
N ILE A 20 11.62 -11.77 4.36
CA ILE A 20 12.72 -10.81 4.09
C ILE A 20 13.28 -10.23 5.39
N LEU A 21 12.42 -9.87 6.34
CA LEU A 21 12.83 -9.19 7.58
C LEU A 21 13.11 -10.16 8.73
N GLN A 22 12.85 -11.46 8.56
CA GLN A 22 13.09 -12.50 9.55
C GLN A 22 12.42 -12.19 10.91
N CYS A 23 11.15 -11.75 10.87
CA CYS A 23 10.36 -11.40 12.04
C CYS A 23 9.17 -12.33 12.27
N GLU A 24 8.53 -12.25 13.44
CA GLU A 24 7.34 -13.05 13.73
C GLU A 24 6.09 -12.51 13.01
N GLU A 25 5.27 -13.39 12.44
CA GLU A 25 4.03 -13.00 11.75
C GLU A 25 3.11 -12.13 12.61
N LYS A 26 3.02 -12.42 13.92
CA LYS A 26 2.15 -11.70 14.87
C LYS A 26 2.44 -10.21 15.01
N VAL A 27 3.62 -9.73 14.59
CA VAL A 27 3.98 -8.30 14.66
C VAL A 27 3.68 -7.55 13.36
N VAL A 28 3.17 -8.24 12.34
CA VAL A 28 2.81 -7.67 11.04
C VAL A 28 1.30 -7.51 10.97
N SER A 29 0.84 -6.36 10.49
CA SER A 29 -0.59 -6.08 10.27
C SER A 29 -0.78 -5.35 8.96
N VAL A 30 -1.82 -5.71 8.21
CA VAL A 30 -2.11 -5.16 6.88
C VAL A 30 -3.57 -4.71 6.85
N VAL A 31 -3.78 -3.47 6.44
CA VAL A 31 -5.10 -2.90 6.13
C VAL A 31 -5.16 -2.61 4.64
N ILE A 32 -6.28 -2.92 3.99
CA ILE A 32 -6.53 -2.62 2.58
C ILE A 32 -7.79 -1.76 2.49
N GLU A 33 -7.63 -0.52 2.05
CA GLU A 33 -8.72 0.44 1.89
C GLU A 33 -9.02 0.67 0.40
N ASP A 34 -10.29 0.52 0.03
CA ASP A 34 -10.75 0.83 -1.32
C ASP A 34 -11.04 2.35 -1.41
N VAL A 35 -10.31 3.07 -2.25
CA VAL A 35 -10.50 4.50 -2.50
C VAL A 35 -11.09 4.70 -3.89
N LYS A 36 -12.10 5.56 -4.01
CA LYS A 36 -12.68 5.88 -5.33
C LYS A 36 -11.64 6.61 -6.19
N PRO A 37 -11.62 6.40 -7.52
CA PRO A 37 -10.67 7.07 -8.39
C PRO A 37 -10.71 8.60 -8.32
N GLU A 38 -11.92 9.18 -8.19
CA GLU A 38 -12.14 10.62 -8.03
C GLU A 38 -11.53 11.21 -6.74
N ASP A 39 -11.47 10.41 -5.68
CA ASP A 39 -10.91 10.79 -4.39
C ASP A 39 -9.38 10.58 -4.33
N TRP A 40 -8.82 9.77 -5.22
CA TRP A 40 -7.43 9.32 -5.17
C TRP A 40 -6.39 10.45 -5.12
N PRO A 41 -6.48 11.52 -5.95
CA PRO A 41 -5.46 12.57 -5.95
C PRO A 41 -5.31 13.25 -4.58
N GLU A 42 -6.43 13.56 -3.94
CA GLU A 42 -6.47 14.33 -2.69
C GLU A 42 -6.37 13.44 -1.44
N LYS A 43 -6.98 12.26 -1.44
CA LYS A 43 -6.95 11.35 -0.27
C LYS A 43 -5.67 10.55 -0.13
N VAL A 44 -4.98 10.24 -1.24
CA VAL A 44 -3.80 9.36 -1.23
C VAL A 44 -2.61 10.00 -1.92
N TYR A 45 -2.75 10.42 -3.18
CA TYR A 45 -1.58 10.82 -3.97
C TYR A 45 -0.86 12.03 -3.37
N ARG A 46 -1.56 13.10 -2.99
CA ARG A 46 -0.92 14.25 -2.35
C ARG A 46 -0.28 13.90 -1.00
N PRO A 47 -1.02 13.43 0.03
CA PRO A 47 -0.46 13.27 1.37
C PRO A 47 0.53 12.11 1.51
N ASP A 48 0.36 11.01 0.76
CA ASP A 48 1.15 9.79 0.98
C ASP A 48 2.22 9.55 -0.08
N ILE A 49 2.09 10.15 -1.26
CA ILE A 49 3.03 9.96 -2.37
C ILE A 49 3.83 11.23 -2.64
N LEU A 50 3.16 12.36 -2.92
CA LEU A 50 3.82 13.62 -3.27
C LEU A 50 4.55 14.21 -2.07
N ASP A 51 3.87 14.36 -0.94
CA ASP A 51 4.43 14.98 0.28
C ASP A 51 5.49 14.10 0.95
N LYS A 52 5.56 12.81 0.59
CA LYS A 52 6.50 11.82 1.15
C LYS A 52 7.45 11.26 0.09
N GLN A 53 7.60 11.91 -1.05
CA GLN A 53 8.34 11.40 -2.22
C GLN A 53 9.77 10.93 -1.90
N GLU A 54 10.46 11.58 -0.96
CA GLU A 54 11.82 11.21 -0.52
C GLU A 54 11.88 9.91 0.27
N LYS A 55 10.78 9.51 0.92
CA LYS A 55 10.67 8.28 1.74
C LYS A 55 10.21 7.07 0.91
N LEU A 56 9.86 7.27 -0.36
CA LEU A 56 9.38 6.20 -1.22
C LEU A 56 10.55 5.35 -1.75
N TYR A 57 10.61 4.10 -1.32
CA TYR A 57 11.49 3.08 -1.94
C TYR A 57 11.00 2.65 -3.33
N LYS A 58 9.70 2.83 -3.63
CA LYS A 58 9.10 2.65 -4.95
C LYS A 58 8.30 3.89 -5.35
N LYS A 59 8.82 4.65 -6.31
CA LYS A 59 8.17 5.87 -6.83
C LYS A 59 7.05 5.57 -7.83
N PRO A 60 6.00 6.42 -7.92
CA PRO A 60 4.95 6.29 -8.94
C PRO A 60 5.51 6.59 -10.33
N GLY A 61 4.92 5.96 -11.35
CA GLY A 61 5.24 6.23 -12.77
C GLY A 61 4.28 7.21 -13.45
N TYR A 62 3.41 7.88 -12.68
CA TYR A 62 2.37 8.78 -13.16
C TYR A 62 2.16 9.93 -12.17
N ASN A 63 1.56 11.03 -12.63
CA ASN A 63 1.13 12.17 -11.80
C ASN A 63 -0.32 12.54 -12.17
N PRO A 64 -1.30 12.43 -11.26
CA PRO A 64 -2.69 12.75 -11.54
C PRO A 64 -2.99 14.27 -11.61
N PHE A 65 -2.02 15.13 -11.28
CA PHE A 65 -2.14 16.59 -11.34
C PHE A 65 -1.43 17.21 -12.56
N ALA A 66 -0.78 16.39 -13.39
CA ALA A 66 -0.06 16.83 -14.58
C ALA A 66 -0.93 16.80 -15.83
#